data_AF-A0A7X0BZZ1-F1
#
_entry.id   AF-A0A7X0BZZ1-F1
#
_cell.length_a   1.000
_cell.length_b   1.000
_cell.length_c   1.000
_cell.angle_alpha   90.00
_cell.angle_beta   90.00
_cell.angle_gamma   90.00
#
_symmetry.space_group_name_H-M   'P 1'
#
loop_
_entity.id
_entity.type
_entity.pdbx_description
1 polymer ?
#
loop_
_entity_poly.entity_id
_entity_poly.type
_entity_poly.pdbx_seq_one_letter_code
_entity_poly.pdbx_strand_id
1 'polypeptide(L)'
;MGCSIDVKENAAGGGTPFHSWYMSSQRAAETVTRDGGNVRAYANAPWCAMFVSWVGEKAGLRQTVGWDAYTVTWAKWFKANRRWGSTPKPGAVVYFSWNGGGIDSIDHMGLVKKDNGDGTISTIEGNTGNGRVEQRVRPKSHVIGYGYPEYKA
;
A
#
# COMPACT_ATOMS: atom_id res chain seq x y z
N MET A 1 21.67 5.18 -4.52
CA MET A 1 21.53 4.81 -3.10
C MET A 1 20.29 3.93 -2.95
N GLY A 2 20.47 2.62 -2.78
CA GLY A 2 19.37 1.70 -2.49
C GLY A 2 19.00 1.82 -1.01
N CYS A 3 17.83 2.39 -0.72
CA CYS A 3 17.29 2.40 0.63
C CYS A 3 16.67 1.02 0.90
N SER A 4 17.51 0.06 1.28
CA SER A 4 17.03 -1.19 1.88
C SER A 4 16.68 -0.87 3.32
N ILE A 5 15.39 -0.71 3.62
CA ILE A 5 14.93 -0.64 5.00
C ILE A 5 15.01 -2.07 5.52
N ASP A 6 15.91 -2.33 6.47
CA ASP A 6 16.00 -3.63 7.15
C ASP A 6 14.74 -3.83 8.00
N VAL A 7 13.74 -4.46 7.40
CA VAL A 7 12.47 -4.80 8.04
C VAL A 7 12.54 -6.28 8.41
N LYS A 8 12.40 -6.57 9.71
CA LYS A 8 12.21 -7.93 10.23
C LYS A 8 10.87 -8.01 10.93
N GLU A 9 10.09 -9.02 10.57
CA GLU A 9 8.87 -9.40 11.28
C GLU A 9 9.20 -10.27 12.50
N ASN A 10 8.31 -10.25 13.48
CA ASN A 10 8.25 -11.25 14.54
C ASN A 10 7.60 -12.54 14.01
N ALA A 11 7.57 -13.61 14.83
CA ALA A 11 6.97 -14.90 14.46
C ALA A 11 5.47 -14.86 14.15
N ALA A 12 4.78 -13.75 14.46
CA ALA A 12 3.37 -13.54 14.19
C ALA A 12 3.11 -12.66 12.93
N GLY A 13 4.14 -12.34 12.13
CA GLY A 13 4.02 -11.47 10.95
C GLY A 13 3.94 -9.97 11.28
N GLY A 14 4.27 -9.59 12.52
CA GLY A 14 4.14 -8.25 13.06
C GLY A 14 5.44 -7.64 13.57
N GLY A 15 5.34 -6.59 14.40
CA GLY A 15 6.50 -6.03 15.12
C GLY A 15 7.48 -5.22 14.28
N THR A 16 7.14 -4.93 13.02
CA THR A 16 7.93 -4.04 12.16
C THR A 16 7.85 -2.57 12.61
N PRO A 17 8.82 -1.72 12.23
CA PRO A 17 8.75 -0.27 12.49
C PRO A 17 7.47 0.40 11.94
N PHE A 18 6.87 -0.16 10.88
CA PHE A 18 5.64 0.36 10.29
C PHE A 18 4.42 0.13 11.19
N HIS A 19 4.36 -1.02 11.88
CA HIS A 19 3.31 -1.27 12.87
C HIS A 19 3.39 -0.28 14.02
N SER A 20 4.58 -0.12 14.61
CA SER A 20 4.79 0.82 15.72
C SER A 20 4.47 2.26 15.32
N TRP A 21 4.87 2.67 14.11
CA TRP A 21 4.56 4.00 13.58
C TRP A 21 3.06 4.18 13.29
N TYR A 22 2.41 3.21 12.65
CA TYR A 22 0.99 3.32 12.33
C TYR A 22 0.15 3.38 13.61
N MET A 23 0.42 2.50 14.58
CA MET A 23 -0.28 2.46 15.86
C MET A 23 -0.09 3.73 16.71
N SER A 24 1.05 4.43 16.58
CA SER A 24 1.28 5.69 17.28
C SER A 24 0.69 6.91 16.56
N SER A 25 0.16 6.73 15.34
CA SER A 25 -0.38 7.80 14.53
C SER A 25 -1.85 8.09 14.84
N GLN A 26 -2.28 9.34 14.64
CA GLN A 26 -3.69 9.71 14.74
C GLN A 26 -4.59 8.91 13.76
N ARG A 27 -4.05 8.35 12.66
CA ARG A 27 -4.85 7.48 11.77
C ARG A 27 -5.36 6.27 12.48
N ALA A 28 -4.54 5.66 13.33
CA ALA A 28 -4.91 4.37 13.89
C ALA A 28 -6.18 4.54 14.72
N ALA A 29 -6.29 5.66 15.46
CA ALA A 29 -7.50 6.05 16.16
C ALA A 29 -8.66 6.36 15.20
N GLU A 30 -8.45 7.13 14.13
CA GLU A 30 -9.48 7.43 13.12
C GLU A 30 -10.00 6.17 12.42
N THR A 31 -9.10 5.26 12.05
CA THR A 31 -9.40 4.02 11.33
C THR A 31 -10.18 3.07 12.23
N VAL A 32 -9.76 2.93 13.50
CA VAL A 32 -10.52 2.13 14.49
C VAL A 32 -11.90 2.73 14.75
N THR A 33 -12.02 4.06 14.79
CA THR A 33 -13.31 4.74 14.95
C THR A 33 -14.22 4.49 13.75
N ARG A 34 -13.67 4.49 12.53
CA ARG A 34 -14.40 4.29 11.27
C ARG A 34 -14.81 2.84 11.04
N ASP A 35 -13.85 1.92 11.17
CA ASP A 35 -13.99 0.52 10.74
C ASP A 35 -14.30 -0.43 11.91
N GLY A 36 -14.21 0.05 13.15
CA GLY A 36 -14.28 -0.77 14.36
C GLY A 36 -12.95 -1.50 14.64
N GLY A 37 -12.86 -2.10 15.83
CA GLY A 37 -11.70 -2.89 16.25
C GLY A 37 -10.84 -2.22 17.32
N ASN A 38 -9.54 -2.52 17.32
CA ASN A 38 -8.59 -2.03 18.33
C ASN A 38 -7.26 -1.69 17.66
N VAL A 39 -6.60 -0.59 18.07
CA VAL A 39 -5.29 -0.19 17.55
C VAL A 39 -4.26 -1.32 17.67
N ARG A 40 -4.32 -2.13 18.73
CA ARG A 40 -3.45 -3.30 18.92
C ARG A 40 -3.64 -4.40 17.87
N ALA A 41 -4.79 -4.46 17.19
CA ALA A 41 -5.02 -5.39 16.09
C ALA A 41 -4.05 -5.11 14.92
N TYR A 42 -3.57 -3.87 14.80
CA TYR A 42 -2.55 -3.53 13.81
C TYR A 42 -1.18 -4.08 14.14
N ALA A 43 -0.86 -4.53 15.36
CA ALA A 43 0.49 -4.94 15.72
C ALA A 43 1.05 -6.11 14.88
N ASN A 44 0.16 -6.93 14.31
CA ASN A 44 0.48 -8.08 13.44
C ASN A 44 -0.39 -8.12 12.17
N ALA A 45 -0.93 -6.97 11.75
CA ALA A 45 -1.77 -6.92 10.54
C ALA A 45 -0.90 -6.93 9.27
N PRO A 46 -1.42 -7.36 8.11
CA PRO A 46 -0.73 -7.21 6.84
C PRO A 46 -0.36 -5.72 6.60
N TRP A 47 0.95 -5.43 6.57
CA TRP A 47 1.45 -4.05 6.63
C TRP A 47 1.83 -3.47 5.26
N CYS A 48 1.40 -4.07 4.14
CA CYS A 48 1.62 -3.53 2.81
C CYS A 48 1.07 -2.09 2.69
N ALA A 49 -0.15 -1.85 3.18
CA ALA A 49 -0.79 -0.54 3.21
C ALA A 49 -0.13 0.43 4.21
N MET A 50 0.33 -0.09 5.35
CA MET A 50 1.06 0.70 6.35
C MET A 50 2.42 1.16 5.83
N PHE A 51 3.11 0.31 5.06
CA PHE A 51 4.36 0.68 4.40
C PHE A 51 4.14 1.76 3.35
N VAL A 52 3.15 1.59 2.46
CA VAL A 52 2.84 2.63 1.45
C VAL A 52 2.45 3.95 2.13
N SER A 53 1.69 3.88 3.23
CA SER A 53 1.36 5.05 4.07
C SER A 53 2.61 5.71 4.66
N TRP A 54 3.56 4.92 5.17
CA TRP A 54 4.82 5.42 5.71
C TRP A 54 5.71 6.03 4.63
N VAL A 55 5.77 5.44 3.43
CA VAL A 55 6.49 6.03 2.28
C VAL A 55 5.84 7.36 1.88
N GLY A 56 4.51 7.42 1.84
CA GLY A 56 3.76 8.66 1.61
C GLY A 56 4.08 9.74 2.64
N GLU A 57 4.13 9.39 3.93
CA GLU A 57 4.54 10.30 5.02
C GLU A 57 5.96 10.82 4.80
N LYS A 58 6.93 9.92 4.60
CA LYS A 58 8.35 10.28 4.49
C LYS A 58 8.67 11.07 3.22
N ALA A 59 7.92 10.83 2.15
CA ALA A 59 8.02 11.63 0.92
C ALA A 59 7.28 12.98 1.02
N GLY A 60 6.60 13.28 2.13
CA GLY A 60 5.76 14.47 2.27
C GLY A 60 4.56 14.46 1.30
N LEU A 61 4.18 13.27 0.84
CA LEU A 61 3.10 13.02 -0.12
C LEU A 61 1.81 12.55 0.59
N ARG A 62 1.74 12.60 1.91
CA ARG A 62 0.56 12.15 2.67
C ARG A 62 -0.74 12.81 2.24
N GLN A 63 -0.71 14.11 1.95
CA GLN A 63 -1.90 14.84 1.48
C GLN A 63 -2.36 14.37 0.09
N THR A 64 -1.45 13.79 -0.70
CA THR A 64 -1.68 13.49 -2.11
C THR A 64 -1.90 12.00 -2.37
N VAL A 65 -1.14 11.14 -1.70
CA VAL A 65 -1.21 9.67 -1.72
C VAL A 65 -2.36 9.17 -0.84
N GLY A 66 -2.76 9.91 0.19
CA GLY A 66 -3.62 9.41 1.24
C GLY A 66 -2.87 8.41 2.12
N TRP A 67 -3.55 7.91 3.15
CA TRP A 67 -2.97 6.89 4.04
C TRP A 67 -4.08 6.11 4.73
N ASP A 68 -3.99 4.78 4.66
CA ASP A 68 -4.93 3.86 5.29
C ASP A 68 -4.25 2.51 5.53
N ALA A 69 -4.60 1.82 6.61
CA ALA A 69 -4.17 0.44 6.84
C ALA A 69 -5.02 -0.55 6.04
N TYR A 70 -6.20 -0.14 5.55
CA TYR A 70 -7.09 -1.03 4.80
C TYR A 70 -7.11 -0.69 3.30
N THR A 71 -6.61 -1.64 2.50
CA THR A 71 -6.40 -1.52 1.05
C THR A 71 -7.68 -1.21 0.27
N VAL A 72 -8.78 -1.88 0.63
CA VAL A 72 -10.10 -1.73 0.00
C VAL A 72 -10.66 -0.32 0.20
N THR A 73 -10.62 0.19 1.43
CA THR A 73 -11.10 1.55 1.70
C THR A 73 -10.28 2.60 0.96
N TRP A 74 -8.97 2.39 0.84
CA TRP A 74 -8.11 3.29 0.09
C TRP A 74 -8.44 3.30 -1.42
N ALA A 75 -8.65 2.14 -2.02
CA ALA A 75 -9.08 2.03 -3.41
C ALA A 75 -10.46 2.69 -3.63
N LYS A 76 -11.41 2.49 -2.70
CA LYS A 76 -12.73 3.17 -2.73
C LYS A 76 -12.57 4.69 -2.65
N TRP A 77 -11.66 5.20 -1.81
CA TRP A 77 -11.39 6.63 -1.71
C TRP A 77 -10.85 7.21 -3.02
N PHE A 78 -9.88 6.55 -3.67
CA PHE A 78 -9.38 6.99 -4.97
C PHE A 78 -10.49 7.01 -6.03
N LYS A 79 -11.35 6.00 -6.04
CA LYS A 79 -12.51 5.94 -6.95
C LYS A 79 -13.49 7.08 -6.69
N ALA A 80 -13.85 7.33 -5.43
CA ALA A 80 -14.75 8.42 -5.04
C ALA A 80 -14.20 9.81 -5.40
N ASN A 81 -12.88 9.99 -5.32
CA ASN A 81 -12.20 11.24 -5.66
C ASN A 81 -11.80 11.35 -7.13
N ARG A 82 -12.31 10.47 -8.01
CA ARG A 82 -12.00 10.45 -9.46
C ARG A 82 -10.51 10.33 -9.77
N ARG A 83 -9.77 9.62 -8.91
CA ARG A 83 -8.32 9.37 -8.98
C ARG A 83 -8.00 7.89 -9.13
N TRP A 84 -8.92 7.14 -9.73
CA TRP A 84 -8.76 5.73 -10.03
C TRP A 84 -8.68 5.53 -11.55
N GLY A 85 -7.78 4.66 -12.01
CA GLY A 85 -7.71 4.27 -13.41
C GLY A 85 -6.96 2.96 -13.65
N SER A 86 -6.64 2.72 -14.92
CA SER A 86 -6.05 1.46 -15.42
C SER A 86 -4.64 1.63 -16.00
N THR A 87 -4.10 2.84 -16.00
CA THR A 87 -2.77 3.12 -16.55
C THR A 87 -1.72 3.13 -15.44
N PRO A 88 -0.66 2.32 -15.52
CA PRO A 88 0.45 2.40 -14.57
C PRO A 88 1.18 3.73 -14.75
N LYS A 89 1.38 4.46 -13.66
CA LYS A 89 2.20 5.67 -13.61
C LYS A 89 3.20 5.55 -12.47
N PRO A 90 4.48 5.93 -12.66
CA PRO A 90 5.42 6.01 -11.53
C PRO A 90 4.82 6.78 -10.36
N GLY A 91 4.93 6.25 -9.15
CA GLY A 91 4.34 6.81 -7.93
C GLY A 91 2.85 6.49 -7.72
N ALA A 92 2.14 5.91 -8.70
CA ALA A 92 0.78 5.44 -8.48
C ALA A 92 0.75 4.28 -7.50
N VAL A 93 -0.32 4.22 -6.71
CA VAL A 93 -0.62 3.07 -5.87
C VAL A 93 -1.25 1.99 -6.75
N VAL A 94 -0.66 0.79 -6.80
CA VAL A 94 -1.22 -0.34 -7.55
C VAL A 94 -1.93 -1.30 -6.61
N TYR A 95 -3.06 -1.83 -7.05
CA TYR A 95 -3.88 -2.78 -6.31
C TYR A 95 -4.00 -4.09 -7.09
N PHE A 96 -3.70 -5.20 -6.41
CA PHE A 96 -3.69 -6.54 -6.98
C PHE A 96 -4.83 -7.39 -6.42
N SER A 97 -5.38 -8.24 -7.30
CA SER A 97 -6.26 -9.35 -6.92
C SER A 97 -5.77 -10.59 -7.65
N TRP A 98 -5.33 -11.60 -6.89
CA TRP A 98 -4.77 -12.84 -7.44
C TRP A 98 -5.85 -13.78 -7.93
N ASN A 99 -7.03 -13.74 -7.30
CA ASN A 99 -8.20 -14.52 -7.72
C ASN A 99 -9.08 -13.77 -8.72
N GLY A 100 -8.67 -12.56 -9.12
CA GLY A 100 -9.49 -11.64 -9.89
C GLY A 100 -10.66 -11.08 -9.08
N GLY A 101 -11.35 -10.11 -9.67
CA GLY A 101 -12.50 -9.46 -9.05
C GLY A 101 -12.39 -7.94 -9.07
N GLY A 102 -13.06 -7.31 -8.11
CA GLY A 102 -13.15 -5.85 -8.00
C GLY A 102 -12.38 -5.31 -6.79
N ILE A 103 -12.67 -4.06 -6.45
CA ILE A 103 -12.06 -3.35 -5.32
C ILE A 103 -12.23 -4.09 -3.99
N ASP A 104 -13.31 -4.86 -3.82
CA ASP A 104 -13.57 -5.62 -2.59
C ASP A 104 -12.73 -6.89 -2.47
N SER A 105 -11.98 -7.27 -3.51
CA SER A 105 -11.18 -8.49 -3.61
C SER A 105 -9.67 -8.21 -3.64
N ILE A 106 -9.23 -7.08 -3.07
CA ILE A 106 -7.81 -6.68 -3.08
C ILE A 106 -7.02 -7.56 -2.13
N ASP A 107 -6.08 -8.32 -2.68
CA ASP A 107 -5.16 -9.16 -1.93
C ASP A 107 -3.87 -8.42 -1.55
N HIS A 108 -3.43 -7.48 -2.39
CA HIS A 108 -2.15 -6.81 -2.19
C HIS A 108 -2.11 -5.40 -2.81
N MET A 109 -1.18 -4.57 -2.32
CA MET A 109 -0.93 -3.26 -2.90
C MET A 109 0.55 -2.88 -2.81
N GLY A 110 0.97 -1.98 -3.68
CA GLY A 110 2.33 -1.43 -3.68
C GLY A 110 2.40 -0.09 -4.41
N LEU A 111 3.63 0.39 -4.63
CA LEU A 111 3.88 1.59 -5.41
C LEU A 111 4.47 1.21 -6.76
N VAL A 112 3.90 1.76 -7.84
CA VAL A 112 4.43 1.61 -9.19
C VAL A 112 5.74 2.39 -9.27
N LYS A 113 6.82 1.69 -9.61
CA LYS A 113 8.11 2.30 -9.97
C LYS A 113 8.14 2.65 -11.45
N LYS A 114 7.74 1.72 -12.32
CA LYS A 114 7.66 1.93 -13.78
C LYS A 114 6.78 0.90 -14.48
N ASP A 115 6.27 1.26 -15.65
CA ASP A 115 5.77 0.32 -16.65
C ASP A 115 6.95 -0.25 -17.45
N ASN A 116 6.99 -1.56 -17.65
CA ASN A 116 8.08 -2.22 -18.39
C ASN A 116 7.78 -2.32 -19.89
N GLY A 117 6.54 -2.07 -20.32
CA GLY A 117 6.15 -2.11 -21.74
C GLY A 117 5.95 -3.52 -22.32
N ASP A 118 6.16 -4.57 -21.53
CA ASP A 118 6.06 -5.99 -21.90
C ASP A 118 4.84 -6.68 -21.27
N GLY A 119 3.88 -5.90 -20.79
CA GLY A 119 2.73 -6.41 -20.02
C GLY A 119 3.02 -6.58 -18.52
N THR A 120 4.20 -6.20 -18.04
CA THR A 120 4.55 -6.19 -16.62
C THR A 120 4.81 -4.78 -16.09
N ILE A 121 4.80 -4.65 -14.76
CA ILE A 121 5.15 -3.42 -14.04
C ILE A 121 6.21 -3.73 -12.99
N SER A 122 7.12 -2.78 -12.77
CA SER A 122 8.03 -2.82 -11.62
C SER A 122 7.40 -2.06 -10.46
N THR A 123 7.38 -2.68 -9.28
CA THR A 123 6.73 -2.15 -8.07
C THR A 123 7.69 -2.16 -6.89
N ILE A 124 7.42 -1.31 -5.90
CA ILE A 124 8.02 -1.37 -4.56
C ILE A 124 6.90 -1.80 -3.61
N GLU A 125 7.04 -2.97 -3.02
CA GLU A 125 6.02 -3.65 -2.22
C GLU A 125 6.55 -3.87 -0.81
N GLY A 126 5.70 -3.64 0.20
CA GLY A 126 5.95 -4.05 1.59
C GLY A 126 5.17 -5.33 1.90
N ASN A 127 5.59 -6.08 2.91
CA ASN A 127 5.01 -7.38 3.27
C ASN A 127 5.04 -8.38 2.11
N THR A 128 6.18 -8.44 1.40
CA THR A 128 6.41 -9.40 0.31
C THR A 128 7.69 -10.18 0.61
N GLY A 129 7.81 -11.41 0.10
CA GLY A 129 9.03 -12.22 0.28
C GLY A 129 9.40 -12.52 1.74
N ASN A 130 8.46 -13.06 2.51
CA ASN A 130 8.59 -13.31 3.96
C ASN A 130 8.82 -12.03 4.77
N GLY A 131 7.95 -11.04 4.59
CA GLY A 131 7.94 -9.87 5.47
C GLY A 131 8.99 -8.80 5.17
N ARG A 132 9.33 -8.61 3.89
CA ARG A 132 10.35 -7.65 3.47
C ARG A 132 9.74 -6.54 2.61
N VAL A 133 10.50 -5.45 2.51
CA VAL A 133 10.30 -4.42 1.48
C VAL A 133 11.15 -4.81 0.29
N GLU A 134 10.53 -5.05 -0.86
CA GLU A 134 11.25 -5.50 -2.05
C GLU A 134 10.72 -4.83 -3.31
N GLN A 135 11.62 -4.71 -4.29
CA GLN A 135 11.19 -4.45 -5.64
C GLN A 135 10.68 -5.74 -6.27
N ARG A 136 9.48 -5.71 -6.86
CA ARG A 136 8.91 -6.85 -7.59
C ARG A 136 8.58 -6.48 -9.02
N VAL A 137 8.54 -7.49 -9.89
CA VAL A 137 7.97 -7.38 -11.23
C VAL A 137 6.68 -8.19 -11.22
N ARG A 138 5.57 -7.55 -11.57
CA ARG A 138 4.23 -8.15 -11.53
C ARG A 138 3.56 -8.05 -12.90
N PRO A 139 2.81 -9.07 -13.32
CA PRO A 139 2.02 -8.99 -14.54
C PRO A 139 0.83 -8.04 -14.35
N LYS A 140 0.50 -7.26 -15.39
CA LYS A 140 -0.68 -6.37 -15.36
C LYS A 140 -2.00 -7.14 -15.27
N SER A 141 -2.02 -8.42 -15.62
CA SER A 141 -3.21 -9.29 -15.53
C SER A 141 -3.74 -9.46 -14.10
N HIS A 142 -2.89 -9.28 -13.09
CA HIS A 142 -3.31 -9.34 -11.68
C HIS A 142 -3.75 -7.98 -11.11
N VAL A 143 -3.64 -6.92 -11.91
CA VAL A 143 -3.95 -5.56 -11.46
C VAL A 143 -5.41 -5.27 -11.69
N ILE A 144 -6.10 -4.86 -10.62
CA ILE A 144 -7.50 -4.43 -10.72
C ILE A 144 -7.63 -2.91 -10.89
N GLY A 145 -6.56 -2.17 -10.61
CA GLY A 145 -6.44 -0.76 -10.95
C GLY A 145 -5.36 -0.01 -10.17
N TYR A 146 -5.33 1.30 -10.41
CA TYR A 146 -4.32 2.21 -9.91
C TYR A 146 -4.98 3.43 -9.25
N GLY A 147 -4.52 3.76 -8.05
CA GLY A 147 -4.80 5.01 -7.36
C GLY A 147 -3.75 6.05 -7.72
N TYR A 148 -4.19 7.20 -8.25
CA TYR A 148 -3.31 8.29 -8.63
C TYR A 148 -3.19 9.30 -7.50
N PRO A 149 -2.02 9.39 -6.84
CA PRO A 149 -1.78 10.50 -5.96
C PRO A 149 -1.76 11.81 -6.74
N GLU A 150 -1.98 12.91 -6.05
CA GLU A 150 -1.60 14.22 -6.57
C GLU A 150 -0.07 14.26 -6.77
N TYR A 151 0.35 14.28 -8.02
CA TYR A 151 1.74 14.44 -8.39
C TYR A 151 2.11 15.91 -8.14
N LYS A 152 3.14 16.17 -7.33
CA LYS A 152 3.75 17.51 -7.30
C LYS A 152 4.35 17.75 -8.69
N ALA A 153 4.00 18.88 -9.29
CA ALA A 153 4.54 19.35 -10.56
C ALA A 153 6.05 19.65 -10.45
#